data_AF-A0AA89P9Y4-F1
#
_entry.id   AF-A0AA89P9Y4-F1
#
_cell.length_a   1.000
_cell.length_b   1.000
_cell.length_c   1.000
_cell.angle_alpha   90.00
_cell.angle_beta   90.00
_cell.angle_gamma   90.00
#
_symmetry.space_group_name_H-M   'P 1'
#
loop_
_entity.id
_entity.type
_entity.pdbx_description
1 polymer ?
#
loop_
_entity_poly.entity_id
_entity_poly.type
_entity_poly.pdbx_seq_one_letter_code
_entity_poly.pdbx_strand_id
1 'polypeptide(L)'
;MGLIQNVEEAAAHQHTPKVAFVAPRKGYIASKVKEVASGDVNQLVRALSMGKLHHAMMDIAAVAIGTAAAIPGTVINLAAGGGERNAVTFGYASGTLRVGAEAEVVDGQRTATNAIVSRSARILMEGAVRVPLARF
;
A
#
# COMPACT_ATOMS: atom_id res chain seq x y z
N MET A 1 -4.09 2.92 -18.01
CA MET A 1 -3.84 4.04 -17.06
C MET A 1 -3.28 5.29 -17.75
N GLY A 2 -2.86 5.23 -19.02
CA GLY A 2 -2.33 6.42 -19.72
C GLY A 2 -0.98 6.92 -19.20
N LEU A 3 -0.20 6.07 -18.53
CA LEU A 3 1.07 6.43 -17.91
C LEU A 3 2.28 6.36 -18.86
N ILE A 4 2.17 5.60 -19.95
CA ILE A 4 3.20 5.38 -20.98
C ILE A 4 2.52 5.26 -22.35
N GLN A 5 3.24 5.57 -23.44
CA GLN A 5 2.69 5.51 -24.81
C GLN A 5 2.88 4.14 -25.46
N ASN A 6 3.99 3.46 -25.16
CA ASN A 6 4.32 2.10 -25.61
C ASN A 6 4.88 1.28 -24.44
N VAL A 7 5.07 -0.03 -24.63
CA VAL A 7 5.46 -0.95 -23.55
C VAL A 7 6.94 -0.84 -23.19
N GLU A 8 7.78 -0.46 -24.15
CA GLU A 8 9.23 -0.35 -24.01
C GLU A 8 9.62 0.74 -22.99
N GLU A 9 8.83 1.82 -22.90
CA GLU A 9 8.98 2.88 -21.89
C GLU A 9 8.95 2.36 -20.45
N ALA A 10 8.27 1.24 -20.19
CA ALA A 10 8.18 0.66 -18.85
C ALA A 10 9.56 0.26 -18.30
N ALA A 11 10.53 -0.08 -19.17
CA ALA A 11 11.89 -0.42 -18.76
C ALA A 11 12.60 0.75 -18.04
N ALA A 12 12.38 1.99 -18.51
CA ALA A 12 12.88 3.19 -17.86
C ALA A 12 11.95 3.70 -16.73
N HIS A 13 10.66 3.33 -16.76
CA HIS A 13 9.64 3.82 -15.85
C HIS A 13 9.30 2.84 -14.69
N GLN A 14 10.32 2.41 -13.93
CA GLN A 14 10.19 1.36 -12.92
C GLN A 14 9.47 1.77 -11.61
N HIS A 15 9.29 3.07 -11.37
CA HIS A 15 8.81 3.55 -10.09
C HIS A 15 7.28 3.49 -9.95
N THR A 16 6.54 3.82 -11.01
CA THR A 16 5.07 3.81 -11.05
C THR A 16 4.55 3.27 -12.38
N PRO A 17 3.37 2.63 -12.42
CA PRO A 17 2.51 2.32 -11.27
C PRO A 17 3.11 1.23 -10.38
N LYS A 18 2.66 1.15 -9.12
CA LYS A 18 2.97 -0.01 -8.28
C LYS A 18 2.06 -1.17 -8.66
N VAL A 19 2.57 -2.39 -8.54
CA VAL A 19 1.79 -3.62 -8.75
C VAL A 19 1.63 -4.31 -7.40
N ALA A 20 0.41 -4.69 -7.07
CA ALA A 20 0.09 -5.47 -5.88
C ALA A 20 -0.91 -6.57 -6.21
N PHE A 21 -0.79 -7.68 -5.49
CA PHE A 21 -1.77 -8.76 -5.50
C PHE A 21 -2.39 -8.91 -4.12
N VAL A 22 -3.65 -9.32 -4.10
CA VAL A 22 -4.50 -9.37 -2.91
C VAL A 22 -5.18 -10.73 -2.79
N ALA A 23 -5.44 -11.15 -1.56
CA ALA A 23 -6.21 -12.35 -1.26
C ALA A 23 -7.11 -12.13 -0.04
N PRO A 24 -8.18 -12.92 0.13
CA PRO A 24 -8.92 -12.98 1.38
C PRO A 24 -8.03 -13.29 2.58
N ARG A 25 -8.47 -12.93 3.78
CA ARG A 25 -7.75 -13.21 5.02
C ARG A 25 -7.36 -14.69 5.15
N LYS A 26 -6.10 -14.92 5.53
CA LYS A 26 -5.55 -16.24 5.85
C LYS A 26 -4.40 -16.04 6.84
N GLY A 27 -4.24 -16.98 7.77
CA GLY A 27 -3.08 -16.97 8.67
C GLY A 27 -1.78 -17.22 7.91
N TYR A 28 -0.69 -16.60 8.36
CA TYR A 28 0.64 -16.79 7.78
C TYR A 28 1.77 -16.50 8.79
N ILE A 29 2.95 -17.05 8.51
CA ILE A 29 4.18 -16.71 9.24
C ILE A 29 4.80 -15.48 8.60
N ALA A 30 4.87 -14.38 9.36
CA ALA A 30 5.54 -13.17 8.91
C ALA A 30 7.07 -13.37 8.94
N SER A 31 7.79 -12.64 8.09
CA SER A 31 9.26 -12.77 7.97
C SER A 31 10.05 -12.41 9.23
N LYS A 32 9.40 -11.82 10.25
CA LYS A 32 9.98 -11.55 11.58
C LYS A 32 9.65 -12.64 12.62
N VAL A 33 9.32 -13.85 12.17
CA VAL A 33 8.95 -15.01 13.01
C VAL A 33 7.82 -14.67 13.98
N LYS A 34 6.78 -14.02 13.46
CA LYS A 34 5.53 -13.77 14.17
C LYS A 34 4.41 -14.40 13.38
N GLU A 35 3.61 -15.24 14.03
CA GLU A 35 2.37 -15.71 13.45
C GLU A 35 1.37 -14.55 13.37
N VAL A 36 0.74 -14.41 12.21
CA VAL A 36 -0.41 -13.52 12.01
C VAL A 36 -1.62 -14.40 11.85
N ALA A 37 -2.57 -14.32 12.78
CA ALA A 37 -3.78 -15.12 12.70
C ALA A 37 -4.71 -14.56 11.61
N SER A 38 -5.54 -15.42 11.01
CA SER A 38 -6.54 -14.98 10.02
C SER A 38 -7.52 -13.94 10.61
N GLY A 39 -7.78 -14.01 11.93
CA GLY A 39 -8.63 -13.05 12.63
C GLY A 39 -8.04 -11.65 12.80
N ASP A 40 -6.71 -11.51 12.67
CA ASP A 40 -6.00 -10.24 12.88
C ASP A 40 -6.00 -9.34 11.62
N VAL A 41 -6.46 -9.87 10.49
CA VAL A 41 -6.44 -9.19 9.19
C VAL A 41 -7.78 -9.32 8.49
N ASN A 42 -8.15 -8.29 7.73
CA ASN A 42 -9.29 -8.34 6.82
C ASN A 42 -8.93 -8.99 5.48
N GLN A 43 -7.69 -8.81 5.04
CA GLN A 43 -7.17 -9.29 3.76
C GLN A 43 -5.65 -9.38 3.77
N LEU A 44 -5.07 -10.02 2.76
CA LEU A 44 -3.63 -10.07 2.54
C LEU A 44 -3.27 -9.24 1.32
N VAL A 45 -2.24 -8.40 1.43
CA VAL A 45 -1.72 -7.62 0.29
C VAL A 45 -0.22 -7.80 0.19
N ARG A 46 0.27 -7.96 -1.04
CA ARG A 46 1.69 -8.04 -1.37
C ARG A 46 1.95 -7.11 -2.54
N ALA A 47 2.90 -6.18 -2.38
CA ALA A 47 3.22 -5.17 -3.38
C ALA A 47 4.67 -5.28 -3.83
N LEU A 48 4.93 -4.93 -5.08
CA LEU A 48 6.26 -4.84 -5.65
C LEU A 48 6.71 -3.38 -5.73
N SER A 49 8.01 -3.16 -5.53
CA SER A 49 8.65 -1.88 -5.79
C SER A 49 10.04 -2.14 -6.35
N MET A 50 10.38 -1.45 -7.45
CA MET A 50 11.68 -1.62 -8.14
C MET A 50 11.98 -3.09 -8.46
N GLY A 51 10.99 -3.81 -8.99
CA GLY A 51 11.12 -5.21 -9.41
C GLY A 51 11.18 -6.26 -8.29
N LYS A 52 11.07 -5.88 -7.01
CA LYS A 52 11.13 -6.83 -5.87
C LYS A 52 9.90 -6.76 -5.00
N LEU A 53 9.57 -7.89 -4.36
CA LEU A 53 8.54 -7.93 -3.32
C LEU A 53 8.96 -7.03 -2.14
N HIS A 54 8.08 -6.12 -1.76
CA HIS A 54 8.35 -5.20 -0.67
C HIS A 54 8.24 -5.92 0.68
N HIS A 55 9.26 -5.78 1.55
CA HIS A 55 9.32 -6.47 2.84
C HIS A 55 8.21 -6.04 3.82
N ALA A 56 7.74 -4.80 3.70
CA ALA A 56 6.63 -4.23 4.47
C ALA A 56 5.50 -3.77 3.53
N MET A 57 5.14 -2.49 3.55
CA MET A 57 4.33 -1.83 2.53
C MET A 57 4.82 -0.39 2.31
N MET A 58 4.71 0.14 1.09
CA MET A 58 5.00 1.55 0.80
C MET A 58 3.83 2.41 1.27
N ASP A 59 4.08 3.57 1.89
CA ASP A 59 3.01 4.41 2.45
C ASP A 59 1.99 4.86 1.39
N ILE A 60 2.44 5.21 0.19
CA ILE A 60 1.56 5.56 -0.94
C ILE A 60 0.68 4.37 -1.36
N ALA A 61 1.22 3.15 -1.33
CA ALA A 61 0.43 1.95 -1.62
C ALA A 61 -0.53 1.61 -0.47
N ALA A 62 -0.16 1.88 0.77
CA ALA A 62 -1.03 1.73 1.94
C ALA A 62 -2.24 2.69 1.84
N VAL A 63 -2.03 3.94 1.43
CA VAL A 63 -3.10 4.89 1.11
C VAL A 63 -3.98 4.34 -0.02
N ALA A 64 -3.41 3.87 -1.12
CA ALA A 64 -4.17 3.29 -2.23
C ALA A 64 -5.02 2.07 -1.80
N ILE A 65 -4.49 1.20 -0.91
CA ILE A 65 -5.22 0.07 -0.34
C ILE A 65 -6.38 0.57 0.53
N GLY A 66 -6.15 1.56 1.40
CA GLY A 66 -7.20 2.14 2.24
C GLY A 66 -8.33 2.72 1.40
N THR A 67 -7.99 3.58 0.43
CA THR A 67 -8.96 4.21 -0.48
C THR A 67 -9.71 3.18 -1.30
N ALA A 68 -9.03 2.19 -1.89
CA ALA A 68 -9.69 1.14 -2.66
C ALA A 68 -10.61 0.28 -1.76
N ALA A 69 -10.21 -0.01 -0.52
CA ALA A 69 -11.05 -0.73 0.43
C ALA A 69 -12.32 0.03 0.80
N ALA A 70 -12.27 1.37 0.87
CA ALA A 70 -13.42 2.23 1.16
C ALA A 70 -14.39 2.38 -0.03
N ILE A 71 -14.05 1.90 -1.22
CA ILE A 71 -14.92 1.93 -2.39
C ILE A 71 -15.54 0.54 -2.59
N PRO A 72 -16.86 0.36 -2.36
CA PRO A 72 -17.52 -0.92 -2.59
C PRO A 72 -17.32 -1.45 -4.01
N GLY A 73 -16.97 -2.73 -4.10
CA GLY A 73 -16.82 -3.45 -5.37
C GLY A 73 -15.43 -3.38 -6.03
N THR A 74 -14.46 -2.66 -5.46
CA THR A 74 -13.07 -2.82 -5.91
C THR A 74 -12.53 -4.21 -5.52
N VAL A 75 -11.50 -4.69 -6.22
CA VAL A 75 -10.86 -5.98 -5.89
C VAL A 75 -10.32 -6.00 -4.45
N ILE A 76 -9.82 -4.85 -3.96
CA ILE A 76 -9.36 -4.69 -2.58
C ILE A 76 -10.54 -4.76 -1.59
N ASN A 77 -11.64 -4.05 -1.87
CA ASN A 77 -12.84 -4.09 -1.04
C ASN A 77 -13.43 -5.52 -0.95
N LEU A 78 -13.53 -6.22 -2.08
CA LEU A 78 -14.06 -7.58 -2.15
C LEU A 78 -13.19 -8.58 -1.39
N ALA A 79 -11.86 -8.49 -1.51
CA ALA A 79 -10.94 -9.34 -0.76
C ALA A 79 -11.03 -9.12 0.77
N ALA A 80 -11.37 -7.91 1.20
CA ALA A 80 -11.66 -7.61 2.61
C ALA A 80 -13.05 -8.07 3.08
N GLY A 81 -13.88 -8.62 2.20
CA GLY A 81 -15.23 -9.12 2.50
C GLY A 81 -16.38 -8.25 1.96
N GLY A 82 -16.09 -7.23 1.14
CA GLY A 82 -17.10 -6.36 0.52
C GLY A 82 -17.73 -5.35 1.47
N GLY A 83 -18.69 -4.58 0.94
CA GLY A 83 -19.50 -3.60 1.68
C GLY A 83 -18.78 -2.30 2.03
N GLU A 84 -19.42 -1.47 2.85
CA GLU A 84 -18.83 -0.22 3.36
C GLU A 84 -17.68 -0.51 4.34
N ARG A 85 -16.51 0.12 4.11
CA ARG A 85 -15.29 -0.14 4.89
C ARG A 85 -14.39 1.08 5.01
N ASN A 86 -14.55 1.84 6.09
CA ASN A 86 -13.73 3.04 6.32
C ASN A 86 -12.33 2.74 6.88
N ALA A 87 -12.07 1.49 7.28
CA ALA A 87 -10.75 1.03 7.68
C ALA A 87 -10.58 -0.48 7.43
N VAL A 88 -9.35 -0.86 7.08
CA VAL A 88 -8.93 -2.26 6.95
C VAL A 88 -7.56 -2.47 7.57
N THR A 89 -7.39 -3.59 8.25
CA THR A 89 -6.08 -4.13 8.62
C THR A 89 -5.68 -5.17 7.58
N PHE A 90 -4.64 -4.90 6.80
CA PHE A 90 -4.13 -5.86 5.82
C PHE A 90 -2.83 -6.49 6.32
N GLY A 91 -2.65 -7.79 6.03
CA GLY A 91 -1.40 -8.49 6.27
C GLY A 91 -0.43 -8.32 5.10
N TYR A 92 0.77 -7.81 5.35
CA TYR A 92 1.91 -7.74 4.43
C TYR A 92 3.02 -8.73 4.84
N ALA A 93 4.12 -8.82 4.07
CA ALA A 93 5.13 -9.88 4.24
C ALA A 93 5.74 -10.00 5.66
N SER A 94 5.96 -8.88 6.35
CA SER A 94 6.57 -8.85 7.69
C SER A 94 5.62 -8.46 8.85
N GLY A 95 4.31 -8.32 8.61
CA GLY A 95 3.35 -7.95 9.66
C GLY A 95 2.03 -7.42 9.12
N THR A 96 1.31 -6.62 9.91
CA THR A 96 0.01 -6.05 9.56
C THR A 96 0.03 -4.52 9.63
N LEU A 97 -0.79 -3.87 8.81
CA LEU A 97 -0.98 -2.42 8.85
C LEU A 97 -2.47 -2.10 8.80
N ARG A 98 -2.94 -1.27 9.73
CA ARG A 98 -4.27 -0.69 9.68
C ARG A 98 -4.22 0.63 8.93
N VAL A 99 -5.08 0.76 7.92
CA VAL A 99 -5.27 1.97 7.13
C VAL A 99 -6.75 2.33 7.10
N GLY A 100 -7.04 3.63 7.10
CA GLY A 100 -8.38 4.18 6.94
C GLY A 100 -8.50 5.00 5.67
N ALA A 101 -9.70 5.09 5.14
CA ALA A 101 -10.06 6.04 4.11
C ALA A 101 -11.56 6.28 4.13
N GLU A 102 -11.97 7.44 3.63
CA GLU A 102 -13.37 7.76 3.35
C GLU A 102 -13.48 8.09 1.87
N ALA A 103 -14.51 7.57 1.23
CA ALA A 103 -14.80 7.82 -0.17
C ALA A 103 -16.30 8.00 -0.36
N GLU A 104 -16.67 9.01 -1.12
CA GLU A 104 -18.05 9.38 -1.41
C GLU A 104 -18.27 9.46 -2.92
N VAL A 105 -19.53 9.48 -3.36
CA VAL A 105 -19.88 9.79 -4.74
C VAL A 105 -20.37 11.24 -4.80
N VAL A 106 -19.57 12.11 -5.41
CA VAL A 106 -19.89 13.52 -5.64
C VAL A 106 -20.04 13.72 -7.14
N ASP A 107 -21.19 14.21 -7.58
CA ASP A 107 -21.51 14.42 -9.00
C ASP A 107 -21.29 13.19 -9.90
N GLY A 108 -21.60 12.01 -9.37
CA GLY A 108 -21.42 10.73 -10.06
C GLY A 108 -19.97 10.23 -10.13
N GLN A 109 -19.02 10.94 -9.51
CA GLN A 109 -17.62 10.54 -9.43
C GLN A 109 -17.25 10.10 -8.02
N ARG A 110 -16.40 9.08 -7.92
CA ARG A 110 -15.85 8.62 -6.64
C ARG A 110 -14.76 9.59 -6.19
N THR A 111 -14.96 10.18 -5.03
CA THR A 111 -14.06 11.16 -4.42
C THR A 111 -13.57 10.62 -3.09
N ALA A 112 -12.26 10.42 -2.95
CA ALA A 112 -11.66 10.12 -1.65
C ALA A 112 -11.54 11.42 -0.85
N THR A 113 -12.21 11.50 0.29
CA THR A 113 -12.23 12.69 1.15
C THR A 113 -11.14 12.64 2.21
N ASN A 114 -10.80 11.44 2.69
CA ASN A 114 -9.77 11.21 3.71
C ASN A 114 -8.94 9.96 3.42
N ALA A 115 -7.67 10.00 3.82
CA ALA A 115 -6.79 8.83 3.90
C ALA A 115 -5.98 8.88 5.21
N ILE A 116 -5.99 7.78 5.96
CA ILE A 116 -5.48 7.73 7.33
C ILE A 116 -4.47 6.58 7.45
N VAL A 117 -3.24 6.90 7.84
CA VAL A 117 -2.18 5.92 8.10
C VAL A 117 -1.46 6.32 9.39
N SER A 118 -1.24 5.37 10.30
CA SER A 118 -0.46 5.60 11.53
C SER A 118 1.00 5.22 11.32
N ARG A 119 1.92 6.13 11.67
CA ARG A 119 3.38 5.96 11.53
C ARG A 119 4.11 6.52 12.76
N SER A 120 5.38 6.14 12.90
CA SER A 120 6.30 6.73 13.87
C SER A 120 7.53 7.29 13.15
N ALA A 121 8.18 8.28 13.76
CA ALA A 121 9.41 8.88 13.28
C ALA A 121 10.37 9.10 14.46
N ARG A 122 11.67 9.00 14.20
CA ARG A 122 12.73 9.35 15.15
C ARG A 122 13.96 9.85 14.40
N ILE A 123 14.71 10.77 15.00
CA ILE A 123 16.03 11.16 14.50
C ILE A 123 16.99 9.97 14.67
N LEU A 124 17.76 9.68 13.62
CA LEU A 124 18.84 8.67 13.65
C LEU A 124 20.22 9.32 13.76
N MET A 125 20.44 10.44 13.07
CA MET A 125 21.67 11.23 13.09
C MET A 125 21.33 12.70 12.82
N GLU A 126 22.04 13.60 13.49
CA GLU A 126 22.00 15.04 13.27
C GLU A 126 23.44 15.50 12.95
N GLY A 127 23.62 16.31 11.91
CA GLY A 127 24.94 16.75 11.45
C GLY A 127 24.94 17.17 9.98
N ALA A 128 26.10 17.10 9.33
CA ALA A 128 26.27 17.50 7.94
C ALA A 128 26.71 16.32 7.05
N VAL A 129 26.03 16.13 5.92
CA VAL A 129 26.50 15.23 4.85
C VAL A 129 27.59 15.93 4.04
N ARG A 130 28.67 15.22 3.71
CA ARG A 130 29.81 15.73 2.92
C ARG A 130 29.75 15.13 1.51
N VAL A 131 30.11 15.92 0.51
CA VAL A 131 30.00 15.58 -0.92
C VAL A 131 31.19 16.17 -1.71
N PRO A 132 31.64 15.55 -2.82
CA PRO A 132 32.75 16.08 -3.62
C PRO A 132 32.38 17.37 -4.35
N LEU A 133 33.24 18.40 -4.29
CA LEU A 133 32.98 19.69 -4.94
C LEU A 133 32.81 19.59 -6.46
N ALA A 134 33.53 18.68 -7.12
CA ALA A 134 33.55 18.57 -8.59
C ALA A 134 32.32 17.86 -9.21
N ARG A 135 31.28 17.56 -8.41
CA ARG A 135 30.05 16.87 -8.88
C ARG A 135 28.79 17.74 -8.74
N PHE A 136 28.96 19.05 -8.57
CA PHE A 136 27.91 20.07 -8.55
C PHE A 136 28.08 21.04 -9.71
#